data_AF-A0A2V5IR24-F1
#
_entry.id   AF-A0A2V5IR24-F1
#
_cell.length_a   1.000
_cell.length_b   1.000
_cell.length_c   1.000
_cell.angle_alpha   90.00
_cell.angle_beta   90.00
_cell.angle_gamma   90.00
#
_symmetry.space_group_name_H-M   'P 1'
#
loop_
_entity.id
_entity.type
_entity.pdbx_description
1 polymer ?
#
loop_
_entity_poly.entity_id
_entity_poly.type
_entity_poly.pdbx_seq_one_letter_code
_entity_poly.pdbx_strand_id
1 'polypeptide(L)'
;MLSAYDHTTEYSHWDSGLWTRVLAASGVRNPLTDKPFTEAMLAGLAGGIGFMIFTFEYKDTTTASAVTRFHPGPYTENLLRRSGAAVRIQQTTSAKLAQGRLDAALDTGVPVVVRVVRGKLPWVVEDPLADMDSVDLPVVARIDADYLMDDGGARLERISSDALAQARSSRKADKHWQAHVVLGAGAAALDEELAGDPLTVEVIRHAMAETAGELLSEQAPPGVPASYAGNFGILGMQTWARRLTDRNSKRGWMRIFSDPERSAAGMAMLHGLLVGRRFSGPGALRPLYAQFLHEVAKTGEAVSGVERGSLLEAAAQYAALGAHWDTLVALVGAPGDPDFAAMAAAVDAIAVLENAAAGALEAAAGVI
;
A
#
# COMPACT_ATOMS: atom_id res chain seq x y z
N MET A 1 16.80 -15.85 -18.31
CA MET A 1 16.97 -16.01 -16.84
C MET A 1 16.35 -14.79 -16.20
N LEU A 2 15.39 -14.98 -15.29
CA LEU A 2 14.86 -13.88 -14.47
C LEU A 2 16.03 -13.32 -13.64
N SER A 3 16.11 -12.00 -13.50
CA SER A 3 17.11 -11.34 -12.66
C SER A 3 17.08 -11.92 -11.25
N ALA A 4 18.24 -11.97 -10.59
CA ALA A 4 18.35 -12.40 -9.20
C ALA A 4 17.43 -11.53 -8.31
N TYR A 5 16.72 -12.24 -7.43
CA TYR A 5 15.59 -11.83 -6.60
C TYR A 5 16.10 -11.30 -5.25
N ASP A 6 15.77 -10.05 -4.91
CA ASP A 6 15.87 -9.54 -3.55
C ASP A 6 14.46 -9.21 -3.05
N HIS A 7 13.96 -10.00 -2.11
CA HIS A 7 12.67 -9.84 -1.45
C HIS A 7 12.78 -9.03 -0.16
N THR A 8 13.99 -8.59 0.18
CA THR A 8 14.33 -7.91 1.42
C THR A 8 14.75 -6.49 1.14
N THR A 9 13.77 -5.64 0.87
CA THR A 9 13.93 -4.21 1.17
C THR A 9 13.70 -4.02 2.67
N GLU A 10 14.57 -3.25 3.33
CA GLU A 10 14.44 -2.92 4.78
C GLU A 10 13.05 -2.38 5.12
N TYR A 11 12.47 -1.63 4.17
CA TYR A 11 11.10 -1.14 4.19
C TYR A 11 10.37 -1.66 2.96
N SER A 12 9.28 -2.40 3.17
CA SER A 12 8.49 -2.99 2.09
C SER A 12 6.99 -2.85 2.33
N HIS A 13 6.28 -2.55 1.25
CA HIS A 13 4.83 -2.51 1.14
C HIS A 13 4.37 -3.54 0.09
N TRP A 14 3.26 -4.23 0.38
CA TRP A 14 2.81 -5.39 -0.37
C TRP A 14 2.62 -5.11 -1.87
N ASP A 15 1.78 -4.14 -2.22
CA ASP A 15 1.40 -3.92 -3.62
C ASP A 15 2.57 -3.33 -4.44
N SER A 16 3.32 -2.38 -3.88
CA SER A 16 4.48 -1.77 -4.55
C SER A 16 5.62 -2.77 -4.72
N GLY A 17 5.95 -3.53 -3.67
CA GLY A 17 6.99 -4.55 -3.73
C GLY A 17 6.63 -5.66 -4.71
N LEU A 18 5.37 -6.09 -4.74
CA LEU A 18 4.86 -7.05 -5.72
C LEU A 18 5.06 -6.53 -7.14
N TRP A 19 4.57 -5.31 -7.43
CA TRP A 19 4.64 -4.77 -8.79
C TRP A 19 6.07 -4.42 -9.22
N THR A 20 6.97 -4.04 -8.30
CA THR A 20 8.40 -3.94 -8.60
C THR A 20 8.94 -5.24 -9.19
N ARG A 21 8.61 -6.39 -8.58
CA ARG A 21 9.06 -7.70 -9.07
C ARG A 21 8.44 -8.06 -10.41
N VAL A 22 7.14 -7.80 -10.58
CA VAL A 22 6.42 -8.07 -11.84
C VAL A 22 6.97 -7.23 -13.00
N LEU A 23 7.17 -5.93 -12.79
CA LEU A 23 7.72 -5.03 -13.79
C LEU A 23 9.17 -5.41 -14.15
N ALA A 24 10.00 -5.70 -13.14
CA ALA A 24 11.38 -6.13 -13.36
C ALA A 24 11.47 -7.46 -14.14
N ALA A 25 10.66 -8.45 -13.75
CA ALA A 25 10.58 -9.74 -14.45
C ALA A 25 10.08 -9.61 -15.89
N SER A 26 9.24 -8.60 -16.16
CA SER A 26 8.73 -8.28 -17.49
C SER A 26 9.68 -7.40 -18.31
N GLY A 27 10.86 -7.05 -17.77
CA GLY A 27 11.85 -6.22 -18.44
C GLY A 27 11.50 -4.73 -18.54
N VAL A 28 10.52 -4.25 -17.77
CA VAL A 28 10.11 -2.85 -17.75
C VAL A 28 11.19 -2.01 -17.06
N ARG A 29 11.56 -0.90 -17.69
CA ARG A 29 12.55 0.06 -17.20
C ARG A 29 11.89 1.39 -16.88
N ASN A 30 12.39 2.07 -15.86
CA ASN A 30 12.04 3.43 -15.54
C ASN A 30 12.59 4.37 -16.64
N PRO A 31 11.73 5.06 -17.41
CA PRO A 31 12.17 5.90 -18.54
C PRO A 31 13.03 7.09 -18.13
N LEU A 32 13.02 7.51 -16.86
CA LEU A 32 13.83 8.63 -16.37
C LEU A 32 15.26 8.22 -16.01
N THR A 33 15.52 6.93 -15.79
CA THR A 33 16.82 6.43 -15.32
C THR A 33 17.39 5.28 -16.14
N ASP A 34 16.61 4.69 -17.04
CA ASP A 34 16.90 3.48 -17.81
C ASP A 34 17.26 2.25 -16.94
N LYS A 35 16.86 2.26 -15.66
CA LYS A 35 17.05 1.16 -14.70
C LYS A 35 15.72 0.49 -14.37
N PRO A 36 15.71 -0.75 -13.82
CA PRO A 36 14.50 -1.29 -13.22
C PRO A 36 13.90 -0.34 -12.19
N PHE A 37 12.57 -0.35 -12.06
CA PHE A 37 11.89 0.40 -11.02
C PHE A 37 12.34 -0.07 -9.63
N THR A 38 12.56 0.87 -8.71
CA THR A 38 12.68 0.57 -7.29
C THR A 38 11.29 0.46 -6.65
N GLU A 39 11.19 -0.19 -5.50
CA GLU A 39 9.95 -0.22 -4.73
C GLU A 39 9.55 1.17 -4.24
N ALA A 40 10.52 1.97 -3.78
CA ALA A 40 10.28 3.32 -3.32
C ALA A 40 9.66 4.18 -4.43
N MET A 41 10.18 4.13 -5.66
CA MET A 41 9.61 4.84 -6.80
C MET A 41 8.15 4.46 -7.05
N LEU A 42 7.83 3.16 -7.12
CA LEU A 42 6.45 2.73 -7.35
C LEU A 42 5.52 3.09 -6.18
N ALA A 43 5.99 2.97 -4.94
CA ALA A 43 5.23 3.36 -3.76
C ALA A 43 4.92 4.87 -3.78
N GLY A 44 5.89 5.72 -4.13
CA GLY A 44 5.68 7.16 -4.28
C GLY A 44 4.67 7.49 -5.37
N LEU A 45 4.78 6.86 -6.55
CA LEU A 45 3.83 7.03 -7.65
C LEU A 45 2.40 6.60 -7.28
N ALA A 46 2.26 5.60 -6.40
CA ALA A 46 0.96 5.15 -5.90
C ALA A 46 0.20 6.18 -5.04
N GLY A 47 0.86 7.28 -4.64
CA GLY A 47 0.42 8.22 -3.61
C GLY A 47 1.15 8.03 -2.27
N GLY A 48 2.01 7.02 -2.15
CA GLY A 48 2.91 6.87 -1.01
C GLY A 48 2.22 6.65 0.33
N ILE A 49 2.41 7.62 1.21
CA ILE A 49 2.00 7.58 2.62
C ILE A 49 0.64 8.26 2.80
N GLY A 50 -0.03 7.89 3.88
CA GLY A 50 -1.31 8.47 4.28
C GLY A 50 -1.60 8.16 5.74
N PHE A 51 -2.82 8.44 6.16
CA PHE A 51 -3.32 7.99 7.46
C PHE A 51 -4.82 7.80 7.42
N MET A 52 -5.29 6.69 7.97
CA MET A 52 -6.68 6.44 8.27
C MET A 52 -6.80 5.66 9.58
N ILE A 53 -7.76 6.03 10.44
CA ILE A 53 -8.10 5.29 11.66
C ILE A 53 -9.61 5.11 11.80
N PHE A 54 -10.04 3.86 12.03
CA PHE A 54 -11.45 3.56 12.32
C PHE A 54 -11.57 2.65 13.54
N THR A 55 -12.67 2.84 14.27
CA THR A 55 -13.07 1.98 15.38
C THR A 55 -14.55 1.62 15.21
N PHE A 56 -14.88 0.33 15.33
CA PHE A 56 -16.26 -0.15 15.26
C PHE A 56 -16.58 -1.05 16.45
N GLU A 57 -17.68 -0.77 17.13
CA GLU A 57 -18.23 -1.61 18.19
C GLU A 57 -19.30 -2.53 17.58
N TYR A 58 -19.04 -3.83 17.63
CA TYR A 58 -20.01 -4.87 17.28
C TYR A 58 -20.58 -5.52 18.54
N LYS A 59 -21.56 -6.40 18.35
CA LYS A 59 -22.21 -7.10 19.47
C LYS A 59 -21.20 -7.84 20.35
N ASP A 60 -20.25 -8.55 19.73
CA ASP A 60 -19.36 -9.49 20.41
C ASP A 60 -17.87 -9.10 20.30
N THR A 61 -17.53 -8.04 19.56
CA THR A 61 -16.14 -7.60 19.37
C THR A 61 -16.05 -6.10 19.13
N THR A 62 -14.86 -5.54 19.33
CA THR A 62 -14.53 -4.17 18.94
C THR A 62 -13.31 -4.21 18.04
N THR A 63 -13.38 -3.54 16.89
CA THR A 63 -12.25 -3.44 15.96
C THR A 63 -11.61 -2.06 16.01
N ALA A 64 -10.29 -2.02 15.86
CA ALA A 64 -9.53 -0.82 15.58
C ALA A 64 -8.62 -1.09 14.38
N SER A 65 -8.70 -0.22 13.38
CA SER A 65 -7.96 -0.38 12.12
C SER A 65 -7.24 0.90 11.78
N ALA A 66 -5.92 0.81 11.59
CA ALA A 66 -5.10 1.87 11.02
C ALA A 66 -4.58 1.49 9.64
N VAL A 67 -4.46 2.49 8.77
CA VAL A 67 -3.80 2.39 7.46
C VAL A 67 -2.85 3.57 7.34
N THR A 68 -1.62 3.32 6.90
CA THR A 68 -0.57 4.36 6.87
C THR A 68 0.00 4.62 5.47
N ARG A 69 -0.51 3.91 4.46
CA ARG A 69 -0.35 4.26 3.05
C ARG A 69 -1.47 5.19 2.58
N PHE A 70 -1.34 5.72 1.36
CA PHE A 70 -2.43 6.42 0.68
C PHE A 70 -3.70 5.56 0.63
N HIS A 71 -4.76 6.05 1.29
CA HIS A 71 -6.06 5.38 1.44
C HIS A 71 -7.12 6.39 1.94
N PRO A 72 -8.37 6.33 1.45
CA PRO A 72 -8.90 5.45 0.42
C PRO A 72 -8.53 6.01 -0.96
N GLY A 73 -7.92 5.18 -1.79
CA GLY A 73 -7.51 5.59 -3.12
C GLY A 73 -7.06 4.41 -3.95
N PRO A 74 -7.03 4.57 -5.29
CA PRO A 74 -6.72 3.49 -6.22
C PRO A 74 -5.20 3.28 -6.28
N TYR A 75 -4.60 2.81 -5.18
CA TYR A 75 -3.14 2.73 -4.96
C TYR A 75 -2.44 1.94 -6.08
N THR A 76 -2.96 0.74 -6.39
CA THR A 76 -2.41 -0.13 -7.43
C THR A 76 -2.64 0.45 -8.82
N GLU A 77 -3.80 1.05 -9.08
CA GLU A 77 -4.07 1.65 -10.38
C GLU A 77 -3.21 2.91 -10.60
N ASN A 78 -2.98 3.71 -9.56
CA ASN A 78 -2.11 4.88 -9.60
C ASN A 78 -0.67 4.49 -9.92
N LEU A 79 -0.09 3.50 -9.23
CA LEU A 79 1.29 3.09 -9.52
C LEU A 79 1.43 2.52 -10.93
N LEU A 80 0.46 1.72 -11.40
CA LEU A 80 0.51 1.14 -12.74
C LEU A 80 0.39 2.23 -13.81
N ARG A 81 -0.62 3.09 -13.69
CA ARG A 81 -0.84 4.20 -14.62
C ARG A 81 0.36 5.14 -14.65
N ARG A 82 0.81 5.64 -13.50
CA ARG A 82 1.86 6.67 -13.41
C ARG A 82 3.27 6.13 -13.68
N SER A 83 3.47 4.81 -13.64
CA SER A 83 4.74 4.20 -14.05
C SER A 83 4.97 4.26 -15.57
N GLY A 84 3.92 4.49 -16.36
CA GLY A 84 3.98 4.39 -17.83
C GLY A 84 4.12 2.94 -18.35
N ALA A 85 4.02 1.94 -17.48
CA ALA A 85 4.06 0.54 -17.90
C ALA A 85 2.77 0.19 -18.67
N ALA A 86 2.93 -0.46 -19.82
CA ALA A 86 1.84 -1.03 -20.60
C ALA A 86 1.25 -2.26 -19.86
N VAL A 87 0.28 -2.05 -18.98
CA VAL A 87 -0.34 -3.11 -18.18
C VAL A 87 -1.79 -3.32 -18.60
N ARG A 88 -2.11 -4.54 -19.00
CA ARG A 88 -3.49 -4.93 -19.35
C ARG A 88 -4.20 -5.47 -18.12
N ILE A 89 -5.16 -4.70 -17.61
CA ILE A 89 -6.06 -5.11 -16.51
C ILE A 89 -7.36 -5.68 -17.11
N GLN A 90 -7.79 -6.84 -16.60
CA GLN A 90 -8.98 -7.53 -17.10
C GLN A 90 -9.82 -8.12 -15.96
N GLN A 91 -11.13 -8.11 -16.17
CA GLN A 91 -12.11 -8.78 -15.30
C GLN A 91 -13.08 -9.62 -16.14
N THR A 92 -13.63 -10.67 -15.53
CA THR A 92 -14.72 -11.48 -16.08
C THR A 92 -15.42 -12.27 -14.97
N THR A 93 -16.70 -12.58 -15.15
CA THR A 93 -17.43 -13.49 -14.26
C THR A 93 -17.29 -14.97 -14.66
N SER A 94 -16.60 -15.28 -15.78
CA SER A 94 -16.41 -16.65 -16.27
C SER A 94 -15.06 -17.21 -15.85
N ALA A 95 -15.06 -18.20 -14.96
CA ALA A 95 -13.85 -18.89 -14.50
C ALA A 95 -13.06 -19.52 -15.67
N LYS A 96 -13.76 -20.15 -16.63
CA LYS A 96 -13.13 -20.74 -17.83
C LYS A 96 -12.42 -19.68 -18.68
N LEU A 97 -13.04 -18.53 -18.88
CA LEU A 97 -12.41 -17.44 -19.65
C LEU A 97 -11.23 -16.84 -18.87
N ALA A 98 -11.36 -16.67 -17.57
CA ALA A 98 -10.30 -16.18 -16.70
C ALA A 98 -9.08 -17.11 -16.68
N GLN A 99 -9.32 -18.43 -16.72
CA GLN A 99 -8.26 -19.43 -16.83
C GLN A 99 -7.55 -19.36 -18.19
N GLY A 100 -8.30 -19.36 -19.29
CA GLY A 100 -7.71 -19.23 -20.63
C GLY A 100 -6.92 -17.94 -20.83
N ARG A 101 -7.36 -16.82 -20.21
CA ARG A 101 -6.61 -15.55 -20.22
C ARG A 101 -5.33 -15.59 -19.40
N LEU A 102 -5.34 -16.25 -18.24
CA LEU A 102 -4.14 -16.46 -17.43
C LEU A 102 -3.11 -17.26 -18.22
N ASP A 103 -3.51 -18.40 -18.78
CA ASP A 103 -2.61 -19.27 -19.55
C ASP A 103 -2.03 -18.56 -20.78
N ALA A 104 -2.88 -17.89 -21.56
CA ALA A 104 -2.44 -17.14 -22.73
C ALA A 104 -1.46 -16.01 -22.39
N ALA A 105 -1.64 -15.34 -21.25
CA ALA A 105 -0.72 -14.29 -20.81
C ALA A 105 0.62 -14.88 -20.34
N LEU A 106 0.59 -15.98 -19.58
CA LEU A 106 1.83 -16.69 -19.16
C LEU A 106 2.63 -17.21 -20.35
N ASP A 107 1.95 -17.67 -21.41
CA ASP A 107 2.60 -18.13 -22.65
C ASP A 107 3.39 -17.01 -23.36
N THR A 108 3.16 -15.73 -23.01
CA THR A 108 3.98 -14.59 -23.50
C THR A 108 5.29 -14.40 -22.73
N GLY A 109 5.53 -15.18 -21.66
CA GLY A 109 6.76 -15.17 -20.88
C GLY A 109 6.82 -14.11 -19.79
N VAL A 110 5.69 -13.48 -19.43
CA VAL A 110 5.59 -12.50 -18.33
C VAL A 110 4.76 -13.04 -17.16
N PRO A 111 5.04 -12.62 -15.92
CA PRO A 111 4.16 -12.92 -14.80
C PRO A 111 2.76 -12.30 -14.98
N VAL A 112 1.76 -12.97 -14.42
CA VAL A 112 0.37 -12.50 -14.39
C VAL A 112 -0.06 -12.31 -12.95
N VAL A 113 -0.43 -11.11 -12.57
CA VAL A 113 -1.01 -10.83 -11.25
C VAL A 113 -2.48 -11.23 -11.27
N VAL A 114 -2.91 -12.00 -10.28
CA VAL A 114 -4.29 -12.42 -10.08
C VAL A 114 -4.76 -12.03 -8.68
N ARG A 115 -6.05 -11.74 -8.56
CA ARG A 115 -6.68 -11.49 -7.26
C ARG A 115 -7.27 -12.78 -6.67
N VAL A 116 -6.93 -13.07 -5.42
CA VAL A 116 -7.35 -14.28 -4.70
C VAL A 116 -7.76 -13.97 -3.27
N VAL A 117 -8.63 -14.79 -2.68
CA VAL A 117 -8.86 -14.75 -1.22
C VAL A 117 -7.71 -15.46 -0.53
N ARG A 118 -6.97 -14.76 0.34
CA ARG A 118 -5.72 -15.24 0.95
C ARG A 118 -5.93 -16.51 1.79
N GLY A 119 -7.02 -16.57 2.57
CA GLY A 119 -7.37 -17.75 3.38
C GLY A 119 -7.71 -19.01 2.58
N LYS A 120 -7.76 -18.94 1.24
CA LYS A 120 -7.97 -20.09 0.34
C LYS A 120 -6.68 -20.61 -0.30
N LEU A 121 -5.53 -20.06 0.06
CA LEU A 121 -4.24 -20.53 -0.41
C LEU A 121 -3.75 -21.71 0.42
N PRO A 122 -3.24 -22.80 -0.19
CA PRO A 122 -2.89 -24.03 0.53
C PRO A 122 -1.81 -23.89 1.61
N TRP A 123 -0.96 -22.86 1.51
CA TRP A 123 0.15 -22.61 2.44
C TRP A 123 -0.18 -21.55 3.50
N VAL A 124 -1.37 -20.94 3.44
CA VAL A 124 -1.81 -19.98 4.45
C VAL A 124 -2.48 -20.76 5.58
N VAL A 125 -1.98 -20.58 6.81
CA VAL A 125 -2.60 -21.13 8.01
C VAL A 125 -4.02 -20.57 8.12
N GLU A 126 -5.00 -21.40 8.49
CA GLU A 126 -6.39 -20.97 8.66
C GLU A 126 -6.48 -19.75 9.57
N ASP A 127 -6.93 -18.64 8.98
CA ASP A 127 -7.13 -17.35 9.63
C ASP A 127 -8.50 -16.83 9.20
N PRO A 128 -9.50 -16.75 10.11
CA PRO A 128 -10.83 -16.26 9.80
C PRO A 128 -10.85 -14.85 9.19
N LEU A 129 -9.85 -14.01 9.49
CA LEU A 129 -9.73 -12.67 8.90
C LEU A 129 -9.12 -12.70 7.49
N ALA A 130 -8.30 -13.72 7.18
CA ALA A 130 -7.71 -13.89 5.85
C ALA A 130 -8.73 -14.28 4.76
N ASP A 131 -9.93 -14.72 5.17
CA ASP A 131 -11.07 -15.00 4.29
C ASP A 131 -11.90 -13.74 3.96
N MET A 132 -11.69 -12.62 4.67
CA MET A 132 -12.51 -11.42 4.56
C MET A 132 -12.09 -10.47 3.43
N ASP A 133 -10.87 -10.61 2.89
CA ASP A 133 -10.35 -9.75 1.84
C ASP A 133 -9.51 -10.51 0.81
N SER A 134 -9.31 -9.87 -0.34
CA SER A 134 -8.61 -10.44 -1.47
C SER A 134 -7.24 -9.79 -1.65
N VAL A 135 -6.21 -10.59 -1.91
CA VAL A 135 -4.85 -10.15 -2.16
C VAL A 135 -4.52 -10.30 -3.64
N ASP A 136 -3.70 -9.40 -4.17
CA ASP A 136 -3.09 -9.55 -5.48
C ASP A 136 -1.81 -10.36 -5.34
N LEU A 137 -1.59 -11.33 -6.23
CA LEU A 137 -0.44 -12.22 -6.25
C LEU A 137 0.02 -12.52 -7.68
N PRO A 138 1.33 -12.48 -8.00
CA PRO A 138 1.86 -12.91 -9.28
C PRO A 138 1.88 -14.43 -9.41
N VAL A 139 1.34 -14.92 -10.52
CA VAL A 139 1.64 -16.22 -11.09
C VAL A 139 2.83 -16.02 -12.03
N VAL A 140 3.98 -16.63 -11.71
CA VAL A 140 5.24 -16.37 -12.42
C VAL A 140 5.52 -17.38 -13.53
N ALA A 141 4.98 -18.59 -13.41
CA ALA A 141 5.17 -19.66 -14.40
C ALA A 141 4.09 -20.73 -14.26
N ARG A 142 3.92 -21.49 -15.35
CA ARG A 142 3.19 -22.76 -15.37
C ARG A 142 4.21 -23.90 -15.40
N ILE A 143 4.02 -24.91 -14.55
CA ILE A 143 4.82 -26.13 -14.50
C ILE A 143 3.88 -27.32 -14.53
N ASP A 144 3.89 -28.05 -15.64
CA ASP A 144 2.94 -29.14 -15.92
C ASP A 144 1.48 -28.66 -15.80
N ALA A 145 0.74 -29.18 -14.82
CA ALA A 145 -0.65 -28.83 -14.50
C ALA A 145 -0.79 -27.76 -13.39
N ASP A 146 0.35 -27.31 -12.83
CA ASP A 146 0.39 -26.42 -11.69
C ASP A 146 0.99 -25.05 -12.05
N TYR A 147 0.90 -24.12 -11.11
CA TYR A 147 1.46 -22.79 -11.20
C TYR A 147 2.47 -22.55 -10.10
N LEU A 148 3.45 -21.69 -10.38
CA LEU A 148 4.30 -21.08 -9.39
C LEU A 148 3.80 -19.66 -9.08
N MET A 149 3.67 -19.33 -7.80
CA MET A 149 3.21 -18.04 -7.31
C MET A 149 4.26 -17.38 -6.42
N ASP A 150 4.33 -16.06 -6.50
CA ASP A 150 5.20 -15.23 -5.65
C ASP A 150 4.35 -14.50 -4.61
N ASP A 151 4.32 -14.99 -3.38
CA ASP A 151 3.59 -14.31 -2.29
C ASP A 151 4.45 -13.34 -1.47
N GLY A 152 5.64 -13.01 -1.96
CA GLY A 152 6.63 -12.20 -1.24
C GLY A 152 7.33 -12.93 -0.10
N GLY A 153 7.05 -14.22 0.13
CA GLY A 153 7.57 -15.05 1.21
C GLY A 153 8.95 -15.67 0.97
N ALA A 154 9.85 -14.99 0.24
CA ALA A 154 11.20 -15.43 -0.11
C ALA A 154 11.32 -16.64 -1.06
N ARG A 155 10.24 -17.36 -1.33
CA ARG A 155 10.19 -18.54 -2.21
C ARG A 155 8.96 -18.49 -3.10
N LEU A 156 9.02 -19.25 -4.19
CA LEU A 156 7.85 -19.50 -5.03
C LEU A 156 7.03 -20.64 -4.45
N GLU A 157 5.74 -20.41 -4.30
CA GLU A 157 4.78 -21.38 -3.82
C GLU A 157 4.12 -22.09 -5.01
N ARG A 158 3.95 -23.41 -4.89
CA ARG A 158 3.31 -24.22 -5.92
C ARG A 158 1.82 -24.35 -5.63
N ILE A 159 0.97 -24.12 -6.64
CA ILE A 159 -0.48 -24.27 -6.53
C ILE A 159 -1.04 -25.05 -7.72
N SER A 160 -1.96 -25.98 -7.47
CA SER A 160 -2.70 -26.64 -8.54
C SER A 160 -3.67 -25.66 -9.23
N SER A 161 -3.97 -25.89 -10.50
CA SER A 161 -4.96 -25.10 -11.24
C SER A 161 -6.32 -25.03 -10.52
N ASP A 162 -6.81 -26.13 -9.97
CA ASP A 162 -8.10 -26.19 -9.26
C ASP A 162 -8.10 -25.34 -7.98
N ALA A 163 -7.05 -25.45 -7.15
CA ALA A 163 -6.91 -24.63 -5.95
C ALA A 163 -6.82 -23.13 -6.27
N LEU A 164 -6.09 -22.76 -7.32
CA LEU A 164 -6.02 -21.36 -7.76
C LEU A 164 -7.39 -20.87 -8.26
N ALA A 165 -8.09 -21.68 -9.05
CA ALA A 165 -9.42 -21.36 -9.53
C ALA A 165 -10.41 -21.17 -8.36
N GLN A 166 -10.34 -22.00 -7.33
CA GLN A 166 -11.15 -21.87 -6.12
C GLN A 166 -10.85 -20.55 -5.38
N ALA A 167 -9.57 -20.23 -5.16
CA ALA A 167 -9.17 -19.01 -4.47
C ALA A 167 -9.61 -17.74 -5.24
N ARG A 168 -9.51 -17.75 -6.58
CA ARG A 168 -9.99 -16.67 -7.47
C ARG A 168 -11.51 -16.54 -7.55
N SER A 169 -12.25 -17.61 -7.24
CA SER A 169 -13.72 -17.66 -7.33
C SER A 169 -14.40 -17.33 -6.01
N SER A 170 -13.65 -17.28 -4.92
CA SER A 170 -14.18 -17.20 -3.55
C SER A 170 -14.90 -15.87 -3.27
N ARG A 171 -14.50 -14.78 -3.95
CA ARG A 171 -15.18 -13.48 -3.83
C ARG A 171 -15.67 -12.99 -5.20
N LYS A 172 -16.99 -13.04 -5.41
CA LYS A 172 -17.63 -12.63 -6.67
C LYS A 172 -17.35 -11.18 -7.08
N ALA A 173 -17.14 -10.29 -6.11
CA ALA A 173 -16.85 -8.87 -6.35
C ALA A 173 -15.55 -8.66 -7.14
N ASP A 174 -14.59 -9.59 -7.04
CA ASP A 174 -13.30 -9.46 -7.72
C ASP A 174 -13.40 -9.75 -9.22
N LYS A 175 -14.45 -10.46 -9.66
CA LYS A 175 -14.68 -10.80 -11.08
C LYS A 175 -13.40 -11.35 -11.75
N HIS A 176 -12.75 -12.30 -11.08
CA HIS A 176 -11.49 -12.92 -11.53
C HIS A 176 -10.45 -11.92 -12.05
N TRP A 177 -10.32 -10.77 -11.37
CA TRP A 177 -9.38 -9.71 -11.73
C TRP A 177 -7.98 -10.28 -11.97
N GLN A 178 -7.37 -9.84 -13.07
CA GLN A 178 -5.98 -10.14 -13.39
C GLN A 178 -5.33 -8.99 -14.16
N ALA A 179 -4.01 -8.89 -14.06
CA ALA A 179 -3.21 -7.91 -14.76
C ALA A 179 -1.86 -8.48 -15.20
N HIS A 180 -1.35 -8.06 -16.35
CA HIS A 180 -0.01 -8.42 -16.82
C HIS A 180 0.56 -7.32 -17.70
N VAL A 181 1.90 -7.26 -17.77
CA VAL A 181 2.61 -6.37 -18.69
C VAL A 181 2.41 -6.88 -20.12
N VAL A 182 2.14 -5.97 -21.06
CA VAL A 182 2.07 -6.30 -22.49
C VAL A 182 3.37 -5.89 -23.15
N LEU A 183 3.96 -6.79 -23.95
CA LEU A 183 5.25 -6.58 -24.61
C LEU A 183 5.11 -6.28 -26.11
N GLY A 184 6.09 -5.56 -26.66
CA GLY A 184 6.29 -5.38 -28.10
C GLY A 184 5.11 -4.74 -28.84
N ALA A 185 4.74 -5.30 -29.99
CA ALA A 185 3.63 -4.81 -30.82
C ALA A 185 2.29 -4.80 -30.07
N GLY A 186 2.12 -5.66 -29.06
CA GLY A 186 0.93 -5.68 -28.21
C GLY A 186 0.82 -4.43 -27.34
N ALA A 187 1.95 -3.84 -26.91
CA ALA A 187 1.97 -2.61 -26.13
C ALA A 187 1.55 -1.41 -26.98
N ALA A 188 2.03 -1.34 -28.23
CA ALA A 188 1.65 -0.30 -29.19
C ALA A 188 0.18 -0.38 -29.65
N ALA A 189 -0.46 -1.54 -29.45
CA ALA A 189 -1.86 -1.79 -29.78
C ALA A 189 -2.79 -1.76 -28.56
N LEU A 190 -2.29 -1.38 -27.36
CA LEU A 190 -3.17 -1.07 -26.26
C LEU A 190 -3.93 0.22 -26.58
N ASP A 191 -5.23 0.21 -26.30
CA ASP A 191 -6.05 1.43 -26.39
C ASP A 191 -5.38 2.53 -25.56
N GLU A 192 -5.39 3.78 -26.04
CA GLU A 192 -4.77 4.91 -25.32
C GLU A 192 -5.32 5.05 -23.89
N GLU A 193 -6.60 4.70 -23.67
CA GLU A 193 -7.23 4.68 -22.34
C GLU A 193 -6.69 3.58 -21.40
N LEU A 194 -6.02 2.56 -21.95
CA LEU A 194 -5.42 1.45 -21.20
C LEU A 194 -3.88 1.56 -21.12
N ALA A 195 -3.28 2.49 -21.87
CA ALA A 195 -1.87 2.81 -21.74
C ALA A 195 -1.64 3.66 -20.47
N GLY A 196 -0.57 3.36 -19.72
CA GLY A 196 -0.18 4.20 -18.59
C GLY A 196 0.23 5.61 -19.05
N ASP A 197 0.08 6.59 -18.16
CA ASP A 197 0.58 7.95 -18.39
C ASP A 197 2.11 7.89 -18.53
N PRO A 198 2.73 8.55 -19.53
CA PRO A 198 4.18 8.62 -19.62
C PRO A 198 4.78 9.13 -18.32
N LEU A 199 5.70 8.37 -17.71
CA LEU A 199 6.36 8.80 -16.49
C LEU A 199 7.27 10.00 -16.81
N THR A 200 6.86 11.16 -16.33
CA THR A 200 7.59 12.43 -16.42
C THR A 200 7.86 12.99 -15.03
N VAL A 201 8.73 14.01 -14.94
CA VAL A 201 8.95 14.75 -13.70
C VAL A 201 7.66 15.40 -13.21
N GLU A 202 6.77 15.83 -14.11
CA GLU A 202 5.47 16.40 -13.75
C GLU A 202 4.56 15.38 -13.08
N VAL A 203 4.52 14.13 -13.58
CA VAL A 203 3.77 13.04 -12.95
C VAL A 203 4.27 12.77 -11.52
N ILE A 204 5.59 12.84 -11.30
CA ILE A 204 6.20 12.70 -9.97
C ILE A 204 5.77 13.86 -9.06
N ARG A 205 5.85 15.11 -9.53
CA ARG A 205 5.42 16.30 -8.77
C ARG A 205 3.95 16.23 -8.41
N HIS A 206 3.10 15.83 -9.35
CA HIS A 206 1.68 15.65 -9.09
C HIS A 206 1.43 14.57 -8.03
N ALA A 207 2.15 13.44 -8.06
CA ALA A 207 2.03 12.41 -7.02
C ALA A 207 2.47 12.91 -5.64
N MET A 208 3.54 13.72 -5.57
CA MET A 208 3.99 14.36 -4.33
C MET A 208 2.96 15.37 -3.79
N ALA A 209 2.43 16.22 -4.68
CA ALA A 209 1.39 17.20 -4.36
C ALA A 209 0.12 16.53 -3.83
N GLU A 210 -0.32 15.45 -4.48
CA GLU A 210 -1.46 14.63 -4.03
C GLU A 210 -1.19 14.06 -2.63
N THR A 211 0.01 13.51 -2.39
CA THR A 211 0.38 12.98 -1.07
C THR A 211 0.29 14.06 0.01
N ALA A 212 0.89 15.24 -0.24
CA ALA A 212 0.88 16.35 0.71
C ALA A 212 -0.55 16.86 0.96
N GLY A 213 -1.32 17.09 -0.11
CA GLY A 213 -2.70 17.56 -0.04
C GLY A 213 -3.60 16.62 0.76
N GLU A 214 -3.47 15.31 0.57
CA GLU A 214 -4.27 14.31 1.30
C GLU A 214 -3.88 14.19 2.77
N LEU A 215 -2.60 14.38 3.12
CA LEU A 215 -2.16 14.44 4.51
C LEU A 215 -2.67 15.71 5.23
N LEU A 216 -2.63 16.85 4.54
CA LEU A 216 -2.99 18.18 5.08
C LEU A 216 -4.49 18.47 5.02
N SER A 217 -5.26 17.73 4.22
CA SER A 217 -6.70 17.96 4.04
C SER A 217 -7.47 17.84 5.35
N GLU A 218 -8.35 18.81 5.59
CA GLU A 218 -9.36 18.75 6.65
C GLU A 218 -10.70 18.17 6.15
N GLN A 219 -10.76 17.74 4.89
CA GLN A 219 -11.95 17.20 4.24
C GLN A 219 -11.89 15.67 4.15
N ALA A 220 -13.06 15.05 4.06
CA ALA A 220 -13.13 13.61 3.80
C ALA A 220 -12.68 13.32 2.34
N PRO A 221 -11.94 12.23 2.10
CA PRO A 221 -11.55 11.83 0.75
C PRO A 221 -12.77 11.58 -0.17
N PRO A 222 -12.59 11.63 -1.50
CA PRO A 222 -13.66 11.35 -2.46
C PRO A 222 -14.38 10.02 -2.19
N GLY A 223 -15.72 10.06 -2.21
CA GLY A 223 -16.56 8.88 -1.93
C GLY A 223 -16.75 8.56 -0.44
N VAL A 224 -16.10 9.30 0.46
CA VAL A 224 -16.30 9.18 1.91
C VAL A 224 -17.23 10.30 2.41
N PRO A 225 -18.22 10.01 3.28
CA PRO A 225 -19.06 11.06 3.86
C PRO A 225 -18.25 12.07 4.68
N ALA A 226 -18.58 13.37 4.57
CA ALA A 226 -17.87 14.46 5.24
C ALA A 226 -17.74 14.29 6.77
N SER A 227 -18.69 13.61 7.42
CA SER A 227 -18.65 13.32 8.86
C SER A 227 -17.48 12.42 9.30
N TYR A 228 -16.80 11.76 8.35
CA TYR A 228 -15.63 10.92 8.61
C TYR A 228 -14.30 11.62 8.36
N ALA A 229 -14.27 12.91 7.98
CA ALA A 229 -13.02 13.64 7.73
C ALA A 229 -12.00 13.50 8.88
N GLY A 230 -12.48 13.55 10.13
CA GLY A 230 -11.68 13.37 11.33
C GLY A 230 -11.09 11.96 11.55
N ASN A 231 -11.08 11.10 10.55
CA ASN A 231 -10.41 9.80 10.56
C ASN A 231 -9.22 9.74 9.59
N PHE A 232 -8.99 10.77 8.77
CA PHE A 232 -7.99 10.76 7.69
C PHE A 232 -6.91 11.83 7.86
N GLY A 233 -5.73 11.57 7.30
CA GLY A 233 -4.62 12.52 7.30
C GLY A 233 -4.19 12.94 8.71
N ILE A 234 -3.58 14.12 8.82
CA ILE A 234 -3.10 14.66 10.08
C ILE A 234 -4.28 15.00 11.03
N LEU A 235 -5.42 15.47 10.49
CA LEU A 235 -6.64 15.69 11.26
C LEU A 235 -7.14 14.40 11.94
N GLY A 236 -7.00 13.27 11.25
CA GLY A 236 -7.27 11.93 11.77
C GLY A 236 -6.37 11.58 12.94
N MET A 237 -5.06 11.84 12.83
CA MET A 237 -4.10 11.61 13.91
C MET A 237 -4.46 12.43 15.15
N GLN A 238 -4.70 13.73 14.99
CA GLN A 238 -5.11 14.62 16.08
C GLN A 238 -6.43 14.17 16.73
N THR A 239 -7.37 13.70 15.91
CA THR A 239 -8.65 13.16 16.42
C THR A 239 -8.45 11.87 17.18
N TRP A 240 -7.53 11.00 16.73
CA TRP A 240 -7.18 9.77 17.42
C TRP A 240 -6.55 10.04 18.79
N ALA A 241 -5.57 10.93 18.88
CA ALA A 241 -4.95 11.32 20.15
C ALA A 241 -5.98 11.83 21.17
N ARG A 242 -6.94 12.65 20.72
CA ARG A 242 -8.06 13.08 21.57
C ARG A 242 -8.95 11.92 22.02
N ARG A 243 -9.28 10.98 21.12
CA ARG A 243 -10.11 9.81 21.48
C ARG A 243 -9.40 8.87 22.46
N LEU A 244 -8.07 8.77 22.39
CA LEU A 244 -7.26 7.97 23.31
C LEU A 244 -7.34 8.49 24.76
N THR A 245 -7.43 9.81 24.94
CA THR A 245 -7.49 10.45 26.26
C THR A 245 -8.91 10.76 26.76
N ASP A 246 -9.92 10.62 25.90
CA ASP A 246 -11.31 10.93 26.21
C ASP A 246 -11.93 9.91 27.18
N ARG A 247 -12.24 10.39 28.39
CA ARG A 247 -12.84 9.61 29.48
C ARG A 247 -14.36 9.66 29.51
N ASN A 248 -14.97 10.58 28.78
CA ASN A 248 -16.34 11.00 29.04
C ASN A 248 -17.29 10.63 27.89
N SER A 249 -16.81 10.65 26.64
CA SER A 249 -17.67 10.40 25.50
C SER A 249 -17.81 8.91 25.16
N LYS A 250 -18.84 8.59 24.38
CA LYS A 250 -19.03 7.25 23.79
C LYS A 250 -17.94 6.87 22.79
N ARG A 251 -17.16 7.84 22.29
CA ARG A 251 -16.09 7.62 21.29
C ARG A 251 -14.70 7.51 21.92
N GLY A 252 -14.60 7.69 23.24
CA GLY A 252 -13.35 7.59 23.98
C GLY A 252 -12.89 6.13 24.08
N TRP A 253 -11.60 5.89 23.84
CA TRP A 253 -11.04 4.55 23.81
C TRP A 253 -11.08 3.86 25.18
N MET A 254 -10.95 4.63 26.26
CA MET A 254 -11.15 4.11 27.63
C MET A 254 -12.54 3.48 27.84
N ARG A 255 -13.55 3.93 27.09
CA ARG A 255 -14.90 3.37 27.15
C ARG A 255 -15.08 2.25 26.12
N ILE A 256 -14.68 2.48 24.88
CA ILE A 256 -14.79 1.52 23.77
C ILE A 256 -14.06 0.21 24.08
N PHE A 257 -12.92 0.29 24.77
CA PHE A 257 -12.07 -0.85 25.15
C PHE A 257 -12.07 -1.11 26.66
N SER A 258 -13.19 -0.79 27.34
CA SER A 258 -13.35 -1.06 28.78
C SER A 258 -13.50 -2.55 29.11
N ASP A 259 -13.97 -3.35 28.16
CA ASP A 259 -14.03 -4.80 28.27
C ASP A 259 -12.67 -5.42 27.87
N PRO A 260 -12.02 -6.23 28.74
CA PRO A 260 -10.68 -6.75 28.47
C PRO A 260 -10.58 -7.64 27.23
N GLU A 261 -11.59 -8.48 26.94
CA GLU A 261 -11.55 -9.37 25.78
C GLU A 261 -11.68 -8.58 24.48
N ARG A 262 -12.59 -7.61 24.44
CA ARG A 262 -12.73 -6.69 23.29
C ARG A 262 -11.51 -5.81 23.11
N SER A 263 -10.90 -5.35 24.21
CA SER A 263 -9.65 -4.59 24.20
C SER A 263 -8.52 -5.40 23.55
N ALA A 264 -8.31 -6.64 24.00
CA ALA A 264 -7.31 -7.52 23.45
C ALA A 264 -7.51 -7.77 21.94
N ALA A 265 -8.74 -8.07 21.51
CA ALA A 265 -9.06 -8.29 20.10
C ALA A 265 -8.81 -7.03 19.25
N GLY A 266 -9.27 -5.86 19.71
CA GLY A 266 -9.12 -4.59 19.00
C GLY A 266 -7.66 -4.14 18.88
N MET A 267 -6.88 -4.25 19.96
CA MET A 267 -5.46 -3.91 19.95
C MET A 267 -4.65 -4.89 19.11
N ALA A 268 -4.97 -6.19 19.15
CA ALA A 268 -4.32 -7.18 18.30
C ALA A 268 -4.55 -6.89 16.80
N MET A 269 -5.78 -6.51 16.43
CA MET A 269 -6.10 -6.10 15.06
C MET A 269 -5.34 -4.83 14.65
N LEU A 270 -5.35 -3.79 15.50
CA LEU A 270 -4.64 -2.54 15.22
C LEU A 270 -3.14 -2.79 15.05
N HIS A 271 -2.54 -3.52 15.99
CA HIS A 271 -1.13 -3.89 15.94
C HIS A 271 -0.82 -4.66 14.66
N GLY A 272 -1.61 -5.69 14.35
CA GLY A 272 -1.46 -6.52 13.15
C GLY A 272 -1.52 -5.71 11.84
N LEU A 273 -2.37 -4.69 11.77
CA LEU A 273 -2.45 -3.79 10.63
C LEU A 273 -1.25 -2.85 10.54
N LEU A 274 -0.78 -2.31 11.67
CA LEU A 274 0.38 -1.41 11.71
C LEU A 274 1.69 -2.11 11.35
N VAL A 275 1.91 -3.35 11.82
CA VAL A 275 3.09 -4.15 11.46
C VAL A 275 2.98 -4.79 10.08
N GLY A 276 1.75 -4.98 9.60
CA GLY A 276 1.45 -5.65 8.34
C GLY A 276 1.84 -4.80 7.12
N ARG A 277 2.45 -5.45 6.12
CA ARG A 277 2.94 -4.77 4.90
C ARG A 277 1.85 -4.36 3.90
N ARG A 278 0.58 -4.75 4.12
CA ARG A 278 -0.51 -4.56 3.14
C ARG A 278 -1.09 -3.14 3.15
N PHE A 279 -1.17 -2.54 4.33
CA PHE A 279 -1.77 -1.23 4.54
C PHE A 279 -0.82 -0.28 5.29
N SER A 280 0.23 -0.85 5.87
CA SER A 280 1.30 -0.17 6.58
C SER A 280 2.63 -0.88 6.25
N GLY A 281 3.55 -0.90 7.20
CA GLY A 281 4.88 -1.48 7.09
C GLY A 281 5.80 -0.85 8.14
N PRO A 282 7.06 -1.28 8.24
CA PRO A 282 8.02 -0.72 9.20
C PRO A 282 8.10 0.81 9.08
N GLY A 283 8.14 1.52 10.22
CA GLY A 283 8.11 2.97 10.27
C GLY A 283 6.88 3.61 9.59
N ALA A 284 5.76 2.87 9.52
CA ALA A 284 4.54 3.28 8.84
C ALA A 284 4.74 3.73 7.38
N LEU A 285 5.74 3.16 6.70
CA LEU A 285 6.16 3.48 5.32
C LEU A 285 6.82 4.85 5.10
N ARG A 286 7.01 5.67 6.16
CA ARG A 286 7.68 6.97 6.01
C ARG A 286 9.13 6.83 5.55
N PRO A 287 9.93 5.85 6.02
CA PRO A 287 11.28 5.63 5.48
C PRO A 287 11.28 5.21 4.00
N LEU A 288 10.30 4.41 3.55
CA LEU A 288 10.15 4.06 2.13
C LEU A 288 9.84 5.30 1.27
N TYR A 289 8.96 6.18 1.77
CA TYR A 289 8.68 7.46 1.10
C TYR A 289 9.88 8.40 1.10
N ALA A 290 10.68 8.41 2.16
CA ALA A 290 11.95 9.14 2.19
C ALA A 290 12.94 8.63 1.13
N GLN A 291 13.01 7.33 0.87
CA GLN A 291 13.82 6.77 -0.23
C GLN A 291 13.33 7.27 -1.60
N PHE A 292 12.01 7.32 -1.80
CA PHE A 292 11.42 7.90 -3.00
C PHE A 292 11.86 9.35 -3.21
N LEU A 293 11.73 10.21 -2.19
CA LEU A 293 12.15 11.61 -2.29
C LEU A 293 13.67 11.75 -2.57
N HIS A 294 14.50 10.88 -1.99
CA HIS A 294 15.94 10.84 -2.32
C HIS A 294 16.21 10.43 -3.77
N GLU A 295 15.43 9.52 -4.35
CA GLU A 295 15.53 9.14 -5.75
C GLU A 295 15.09 10.28 -6.67
N VAL A 296 13.99 10.95 -6.34
CA VAL A 296 13.50 12.13 -7.08
C VAL A 296 14.57 13.24 -7.07
N ALA A 297 15.18 13.52 -5.91
CA ALA A 297 16.26 14.51 -5.80
C ALA A 297 17.51 14.19 -6.64
N LYS A 298 17.67 12.93 -7.08
CA LYS A 298 18.77 12.47 -7.96
C LYS A 298 18.39 12.45 -9.44
N THR A 299 17.13 12.69 -9.79
CA THR A 299 16.64 12.58 -11.17
C THR A 299 17.00 13.84 -11.99
N GLY A 300 18.23 13.88 -12.52
CA GLY A 300 18.68 14.76 -13.62
C GLY A 300 18.76 16.28 -13.38
N GLU A 301 18.94 17.02 -14.47
CA GLU A 301 19.01 18.51 -14.57
C GLU A 301 17.66 19.22 -14.34
N ALA A 302 16.59 18.46 -14.12
CA ALA A 302 15.20 18.95 -14.04
C ALA A 302 14.74 19.38 -12.64
N VAL A 303 15.59 19.21 -11.62
CA VAL A 303 15.34 19.67 -10.25
C VAL A 303 16.34 20.77 -9.93
N SER A 304 15.87 21.99 -9.69
CA SER A 304 16.73 23.11 -9.32
C SER A 304 17.39 22.89 -7.95
N GLY A 305 18.48 23.61 -7.67
CA GLY A 305 19.22 23.45 -6.41
C GLY A 305 18.39 23.73 -5.14
N VAL A 306 17.43 24.66 -5.23
CA VAL A 306 16.50 24.99 -4.12
C VAL A 306 15.50 23.85 -3.91
N GLU A 307 14.87 23.36 -4.98
CA GLU A 307 13.93 22.23 -4.91
C GLU A 307 14.61 20.96 -4.39
N ARG A 308 15.86 20.71 -4.80
CA ARG A 308 16.66 19.60 -4.28
C ARG A 308 16.87 19.71 -2.77
N GLY A 309 17.11 20.91 -2.25
CA GLY A 309 17.23 21.16 -0.81
C GLY A 309 15.96 20.77 -0.07
N SER A 310 14.80 21.29 -0.51
CA SER A 310 13.50 20.99 0.09
C SER A 310 13.14 19.51 0.02
N LEU A 311 13.45 18.82 -1.08
CA LEU A 311 13.26 17.37 -1.22
C LEU A 311 14.07 16.59 -0.20
N LEU A 312 15.36 16.93 -0.01
CA LEU A 312 16.23 16.25 0.94
C LEU A 312 15.83 16.53 2.39
N GLU A 313 15.33 17.74 2.68
CA GLU A 313 14.77 18.07 3.98
C GLU A 313 13.51 17.24 4.29
N ALA A 314 12.53 17.23 3.39
CA ALA A 314 11.33 16.42 3.54
C ALA A 314 11.67 14.93 3.66
N ALA A 315 12.64 14.43 2.88
CA ALA A 315 13.11 13.06 2.98
C ALA A 315 13.72 12.75 4.36
N ALA A 316 14.54 13.64 4.90
CA ALA A 316 15.12 13.47 6.24
C ALA A 316 14.03 13.47 7.34
N GLN A 317 13.03 14.34 7.22
CA GLN A 317 11.91 14.40 8.16
C GLN A 317 11.08 13.11 8.13
N TYR A 318 10.72 12.60 6.95
CA TYR A 318 10.01 11.32 6.84
C TYR A 318 10.86 10.13 7.30
N ALA A 319 12.16 10.10 7.03
CA ALA A 319 13.02 9.05 7.57
C ALA A 319 13.00 9.04 9.11
N ALA A 320 13.08 10.21 9.75
CA ALA A 320 13.03 10.34 11.22
C ALA A 320 11.66 9.95 11.80
N LEU A 321 10.56 10.28 11.11
CA LEU A 321 9.20 9.90 11.51
C LEU A 321 9.02 8.39 11.68
N GLY A 322 9.78 7.56 10.95
CA GLY A 322 9.73 6.11 11.07
C GLY A 322 9.92 5.62 12.51
N ALA A 323 10.88 6.16 13.25
CA ALA A 323 11.15 5.75 14.63
C ALA A 323 10.01 6.14 15.61
N HIS A 324 9.33 7.26 15.35
CA HIS A 324 8.16 7.67 16.14
C HIS A 324 6.99 6.70 15.92
N TRP A 325 6.77 6.29 14.66
CA TRP A 325 5.79 5.27 14.33
C TRP A 325 6.11 3.93 14.97
N ASP A 326 7.36 3.46 14.89
CA ASP A 326 7.77 2.19 15.52
C ASP A 326 7.57 2.22 17.05
N THR A 327 7.80 3.37 17.69
CA THR A 327 7.49 3.57 19.11
C THR A 327 6.00 3.42 19.39
N LEU A 328 5.13 4.02 18.57
CA LEU A 328 3.68 3.85 18.70
C LEU A 328 3.26 2.39 18.49
N VAL A 329 3.80 1.71 17.48
CA VAL A 329 3.51 0.28 17.24
C VAL A 329 3.89 -0.56 18.45
N ALA A 330 5.05 -0.32 19.05
CA ALA A 330 5.49 -1.02 20.26
C ALA A 330 4.54 -0.78 21.45
N LEU A 331 4.00 0.43 21.60
CA LEU A 331 3.00 0.74 22.63
C LEU A 331 1.68 -0.02 22.38
N VAL A 332 1.21 -0.08 21.13
CA VAL A 332 -0.02 -0.79 20.76
C VAL A 332 0.11 -2.30 20.98
N GLY A 333 1.29 -2.87 20.68
CA GLY A 333 1.57 -4.30 20.85
C GLY A 333 2.03 -4.71 22.25
N ALA A 334 2.12 -3.77 23.20
CA ALA A 334 2.60 -4.07 24.55
C ALA A 334 1.65 -5.02 25.28
N PRO A 335 2.18 -6.01 26.04
CA PRO A 335 1.33 -6.92 26.81
C PRO A 335 0.66 -6.20 27.98
N GLY A 336 -0.56 -6.62 28.32
CA GLY A 336 -1.33 -6.07 29.45
C GLY A 336 -2.35 -5.02 29.03
N ASP A 337 -2.73 -4.17 29.98
CA ASP A 337 -3.70 -3.11 29.74
C ASP A 337 -3.11 -2.01 28.83
N PRO A 338 -3.82 -1.54 27.79
CA PRO A 338 -3.31 -0.51 26.90
C PRO A 338 -3.04 0.82 27.61
N ASP A 339 -1.83 1.36 27.45
CA ASP A 339 -1.51 2.71 27.90
C ASP A 339 -1.96 3.76 26.88
N PHE A 340 -3.26 4.09 26.91
CA PHE A 340 -3.82 5.08 26.00
C PHE A 340 -3.23 6.49 26.17
N ALA A 341 -2.68 6.83 27.35
CA ALA A 341 -2.05 8.12 27.55
C ALA A 341 -0.69 8.20 26.82
N ALA A 342 0.12 7.14 26.92
CA ALA A 342 1.37 7.03 26.16
C ALA A 342 1.11 6.98 24.65
N MET A 343 0.10 6.23 24.20
CA MET A 343 -0.29 6.20 22.79
C MET A 343 -0.70 7.59 22.30
N ALA A 344 -1.50 8.33 23.08
CA ALA A 344 -1.92 9.67 22.70
C ALA A 344 -0.73 10.63 22.55
N ALA A 345 0.20 10.62 23.50
CA ALA A 345 1.41 11.43 23.43
C ALA A 345 2.26 11.09 22.20
N ALA A 346 2.38 9.81 21.86
CA ALA A 346 3.08 9.37 20.65
C ALA A 346 2.39 9.85 19.37
N VAL A 347 1.06 9.70 19.27
CA VAL A 347 0.27 10.15 18.12
C VAL A 347 0.32 11.68 17.96
N ASP A 348 0.25 12.45 19.05
CA ASP A 348 0.37 13.91 19.01
C ASP A 348 1.74 14.35 18.49
N ALA A 349 2.83 13.71 18.97
CA ALA A 349 4.17 13.98 18.48
C ALA A 349 4.32 13.67 16.98
N ILE A 350 3.78 12.53 16.55
CA ILE A 350 3.72 12.15 15.13
C ILE A 350 2.95 13.20 14.33
N ALA A 351 1.76 13.63 14.78
CA ALA A 351 0.91 14.56 14.04
C ALA A 351 1.61 15.92 13.81
N VAL A 352 2.36 16.42 14.80
CA VAL A 352 3.14 17.67 14.68
C VAL A 352 4.27 17.52 13.66
N LEU A 353 5.03 16.43 13.76
CA LEU A 353 6.17 16.17 12.86
C LEU A 353 5.70 15.89 11.43
N GLU A 354 4.60 15.15 11.27
CA GLU A 354 3.99 14.84 9.98
C GLU A 354 3.46 16.12 9.31
N ASN A 355 2.87 17.05 10.08
CA ASN A 355 2.43 18.35 9.55
C ASN A 355 3.60 19.17 9.01
N ALA A 356 4.73 19.20 9.71
CA ALA A 356 5.93 19.88 9.24
C ALA A 356 6.47 19.23 7.95
N ALA A 357 6.54 17.89 7.93
CA ALA A 357 7.02 17.13 6.77
C ALA A 357 6.11 17.26 5.53
N ALA A 358 4.79 17.28 5.73
CA ALA A 358 3.82 17.48 4.67
C ALA A 358 3.90 18.89 4.08
N GLY A 359 4.11 19.93 4.91
CA GLY A 359 4.35 21.29 4.43
C GLY A 359 5.65 21.43 3.62
N ALA A 360 6.73 20.77 4.05
CA ALA A 360 7.98 20.72 3.28
C ALA A 360 7.80 19.98 1.94
N LEU A 361 7.01 18.91 1.93
CA LEU A 361 6.68 18.15 0.72
C LEU A 361 5.84 18.97 -0.26
N GLU A 362 4.82 19.70 0.21
CA GLU A 362 3.99 20.58 -0.61
C GLU A 362 4.84 21.63 -1.33
N ALA A 363 5.73 22.30 -0.59
CA ALA A 363 6.68 23.25 -1.15
C ALA A 363 7.63 22.60 -2.17
N ALA A 364 8.12 21.39 -1.88
CA ALA A 364 9.01 20.65 -2.79
C ALA A 364 8.33 20.16 -4.07
N ALA A 365 7.02 19.92 -4.04
CA ALA A 365 6.25 19.51 -5.22
C ALA A 365 6.13 20.64 -6.26
N GLY A 366 6.38 21.90 -5.88
CA GLY A 366 6.24 23.06 -6.77
C GLY A 366 4.79 23.58 -6.87
N VAL A 367 3.96 23.27 -5.87
CA VAL A 367 2.61 23.81 -5.73
C VAL A 367 2.68 25.06 -4.85
N ILE A 368 3.21 26.17 -5.40
CA ILE A 368 3.07 27.52 -4.84
C ILE A 368 2.81 28.51 -5.97
#